data_AF-A0A524M7F1-F1
#
_entry.id   AF-A0A524M7F1-F1
#
_cell.length_a   1.000
_cell.length_b   1.000
_cell.length_c   1.000
_cell.angle_alpha   90.00
_cell.angle_beta   90.00
_cell.angle_gamma   90.00
#
_symmetry.space_group_name_H-M   'P 1'
#
loop_
_entity.id
_entity.type
_entity.pdbx_description
1 polymer ?
#
loop_
_entity_poly.entity_id
_entity_poly.type
_entity_poly.pdbx_seq_one_letter_code
_entity_poly.pdbx_strand_id
1 'polypeptide(L)'
;DLGGTTFTIAIVQATNAISQVVFMVTITDRIESKKLVTIGLIASAITFAWFPFAQNILEILPSQVLLGFSWACLYVGALKFVTENNEDRSTASGLLTSMLALSGVIGPIIAAGIYSIWPGYAPIMFFAVLMSLLSFGIFWYNTHKQSYIDSIQTTEIPA
;
A
#
# COMPACT_ATOMS: atom_id res chain seq x y z
N ASP A 1 -20.55 16.64 -1.31
CA ASP A 1 -19.76 17.82 -0.95
C ASP A 1 -19.52 17.82 0.55
N LEU A 2 -18.29 17.60 1.00
CA LEU A 2 -17.94 17.58 2.43
C LEU A 2 -17.84 19.00 3.05
N GLY A 3 -18.24 20.04 2.30
CA GLY A 3 -18.32 21.42 2.79
C GLY A 3 -16.97 22.06 3.17
N GLY A 4 -15.86 21.41 2.86
CA GLY A 4 -14.51 21.91 3.19
C GLY A 4 -14.09 23.06 2.29
N THR A 5 -13.65 24.16 2.89
CA THR A 5 -12.93 25.20 2.14
C THR A 5 -11.67 24.61 1.52
N THR A 6 -11.22 25.14 0.38
CA THR A 6 -9.99 24.71 -0.33
C THR A 6 -8.78 24.60 0.60
N PHE A 7 -8.73 25.47 1.62
CA PHE A 7 -7.72 25.47 2.67
C PHE A 7 -7.71 24.17 3.50
N THR A 8 -8.88 23.65 3.89
CA THR A 8 -8.97 22.41 4.67
C THR A 8 -8.56 21.19 3.85
N ILE A 9 -8.92 21.16 2.56
CA ILE A 9 -8.46 20.10 1.65
C ILE A 9 -6.93 20.12 1.53
N ALA A 10 -6.33 21.32 1.43
CA ALA A 10 -4.87 21.45 1.41
C ALA A 10 -4.21 20.95 2.71
N ILE A 11 -4.80 21.23 3.88
CA ILE A 11 -4.32 20.70 5.17
C ILE A 11 -4.38 19.17 5.21
N VAL A 12 -5.48 18.58 4.72
CA VAL A 12 -5.65 17.12 4.65
C VAL A 12 -4.56 16.50 3.77
N GLN A 13 -4.31 17.07 2.60
CA GLN A 13 -3.26 16.59 1.69
C GLN A 13 -1.86 16.80 2.25
N ALA A 14 -1.60 17.93 2.92
CA ALA A 14 -0.32 18.16 3.61
C ALA A 14 -0.09 17.15 4.73
N THR A 15 -1.13 16.84 5.51
CA THR A 15 -1.08 15.83 6.58
C THR A 15 -0.72 14.46 6.04
N ASN A 16 -1.32 14.08 4.91
CA ASN A 16 -0.99 12.84 4.22
C ASN A 16 0.49 12.80 3.81
N ALA A 17 0.96 13.82 3.10
CA ALA A 17 2.34 13.90 2.62
C ALA A 17 3.37 13.87 3.76
N ILE A 18 3.13 14.65 4.83
CA ILE A 18 3.98 14.67 6.01
C ILE A 18 4.01 13.28 6.66
N SER A 19 2.86 12.64 6.82
CA SER A 19 2.78 11.30 7.40
C SER A 19 3.59 10.29 6.59
N GLN A 20 3.45 10.28 5.26
CA GLN A 20 4.24 9.41 4.39
C GLN A 20 5.74 9.59 4.61
N VAL A 21 6.24 10.82 4.58
CA VAL A 21 7.68 11.11 4.73
C VAL A 21 8.18 10.69 6.11
N VAL A 22 7.45 11.05 7.17
CA VAL A 22 7.83 10.71 8.56
C VAL A 22 7.92 9.20 8.74
N PHE A 23 6.93 8.45 8.25
CA PHE A 23 6.94 6.99 8.37
C PHE A 23 8.00 6.34 7.47
N MET A 24 8.22 6.83 6.24
CA MET A 24 9.28 6.31 5.38
C MET A 24 10.64 6.43 6.05
N VAL A 25 10.99 7.61 6.57
CA VAL A 25 12.28 7.84 7.26
C VAL A 25 12.41 6.97 8.51
N THR A 26 11.32 6.76 9.24
CA THR A 26 11.34 5.97 10.49
C THR A 26 11.52 4.48 10.25
N ILE A 27 10.96 3.94 9.17
CA ILE A 27 10.82 2.48 8.97
C ILE A 27 11.92 1.89 8.07
N THR A 28 12.50 2.68 7.16
CA THR A 28 13.44 2.21 6.09
C THR A 28 14.45 1.15 6.52
N ASP A 29 15.14 1.35 7.65
CA ASP A 29 16.22 0.45 8.08
C ASP A 29 15.86 -0.47 9.25
N ARG A 30 14.65 -0.38 9.80
CA ARG A 30 14.32 -1.00 11.10
C ARG A 30 13.54 -2.32 11.00
N ILE A 31 12.89 -2.59 9.86
CA ILE A 31 11.97 -3.72 9.73
C ILE A 31 12.33 -4.57 8.48
N GLU A 32 12.05 -5.87 8.54
CA GLU A 32 12.20 -6.81 7.41
C GLU A 32 11.23 -6.49 6.27
N SER A 33 11.71 -6.58 5.03
CA SER A 33 10.94 -6.27 3.81
C SER A 33 9.59 -6.98 3.73
N LYS A 34 9.56 -8.30 3.96
CA LYS A 34 8.32 -9.10 3.96
C LYS A 34 7.29 -8.64 5.00
N LYS A 35 7.75 -8.26 6.20
CA LYS A 35 6.88 -7.76 7.29
C LYS A 35 6.33 -6.39 6.96
N LEU A 36 7.14 -5.48 6.42
CA LEU A 36 6.68 -4.15 5.97
C LEU A 36 5.55 -4.26 4.93
N VAL A 37 5.73 -5.08 3.90
CA VAL A 37 4.71 -5.26 2.84
C VAL A 37 3.40 -5.78 3.45
N THR A 38 3.50 -6.78 4.31
CA THR A 38 2.35 -7.37 5.01
C THR A 38 1.61 -6.33 5.85
N ILE A 39 2.33 -5.57 6.69
CA ILE A 39 1.76 -4.52 7.53
C ILE A 39 1.11 -3.43 6.66
N GLY A 40 1.78 -3.02 5.57
CA GLY A 40 1.25 -2.02 4.64
C GLY A 40 -0.05 -2.45 3.95
N LEU A 41 -0.16 -3.72 3.54
CA LEU A 41 -1.37 -4.28 2.93
C LEU A 41 -2.53 -4.39 3.92
N ILE A 42 -2.26 -4.84 5.15
CA ILE A 42 -3.28 -4.93 6.21
C ILE A 42 -3.74 -3.52 6.60
N ALA A 43 -2.81 -2.60 6.83
CA ALA A 43 -3.12 -1.22 7.17
C ALA A 43 -3.89 -0.53 6.03
N SER A 44 -3.56 -0.80 4.76
CA SER A 44 -4.33 -0.30 3.60
C SER A 44 -5.78 -0.79 3.62
N ALA A 45 -6.00 -2.09 3.86
CA ALA A 45 -7.34 -2.65 3.95
C ALA A 45 -8.14 -2.00 5.09
N ILE A 46 -7.53 -1.80 6.26
CA ILE A 46 -8.16 -1.11 7.40
C ILE A 46 -8.50 0.34 7.04
N THR A 47 -7.56 1.08 6.46
CA THR A 47 -7.77 2.48 6.06
C THR A 47 -8.92 2.62 5.07
N PHE A 48 -8.99 1.77 4.04
CA PHE A 48 -10.06 1.81 3.05
C PHE A 48 -11.40 1.35 3.63
N ALA A 49 -11.41 0.39 4.56
CA ALA A 49 -12.63 0.00 5.27
C ALA A 49 -13.14 1.12 6.19
N TRP A 50 -12.24 1.93 6.76
CA TRP A 50 -12.58 3.05 7.64
C TRP A 50 -13.09 4.28 6.87
N PHE A 51 -12.58 4.51 5.66
CA PHE A 51 -12.84 5.72 4.88
C PHE A 51 -14.34 6.04 4.65
N PRO A 52 -15.24 5.07 4.37
CA PRO A 52 -16.67 5.30 4.22
C PRO A 52 -17.37 5.87 5.46
N PHE A 53 -16.79 5.69 6.65
CA PHE A 53 -17.36 6.16 7.91
C PHE A 53 -16.95 7.61 8.25
N ALA A 54 -15.97 8.18 7.55
CA ALA A 54 -15.55 9.56 7.75
C ALA A 54 -16.58 10.51 7.12
N GLN A 55 -17.50 11.02 7.95
CA GLN A 55 -18.57 11.92 7.52
C GLN A 55 -18.18 13.40 7.62
N ASN A 56 -17.10 13.69 8.37
CA ASN A 56 -16.59 15.04 8.57
C ASN A 56 -15.13 15.18 8.10
N ILE A 57 -14.75 16.39 7.67
CA ILE A 57 -13.41 16.64 7.15
C ILE A 57 -12.30 16.49 8.20
N LEU A 58 -12.63 16.71 9.48
CA LEU A 58 -11.73 16.47 10.60
C LEU A 58 -11.56 14.97 10.89
N GLU A 59 -12.60 14.16 10.64
CA GLU A 59 -12.55 12.69 10.77
C GLU A 59 -11.72 12.04 9.65
N ILE A 60 -11.46 12.76 8.56
CA ILE A 60 -10.56 12.34 7.48
C ILE A 60 -9.09 12.49 7.89
N LEU A 61 -8.75 13.35 8.85
CA LEU A 61 -7.33 13.55 9.23
C LEU A 61 -6.69 12.26 9.79
N PRO A 62 -7.31 11.53 10.73
CA PRO A 62 -6.78 10.22 11.15
C PRO A 62 -6.64 9.22 10.00
N SER A 63 -7.57 9.20 9.05
CA SER A 63 -7.48 8.29 7.91
C SER A 63 -6.35 8.67 6.96
N GLN A 64 -5.99 9.94 6.83
CA GLN A 64 -4.80 10.37 6.08
C GLN A 64 -3.48 9.92 6.73
N VAL A 65 -3.40 9.98 8.06
CA VAL A 65 -2.21 9.49 8.79
C VAL A 65 -2.07 7.99 8.58
N LEU A 66 -3.18 7.25 8.72
CA LEU A 66 -3.22 5.81 8.49
C LEU A 66 -2.88 5.47 7.03
N LEU A 67 -3.41 6.22 6.06
CA LEU A 67 -3.09 6.07 4.65
C LEU A 67 -1.61 6.31 4.38
N GLY A 68 -1.04 7.36 4.97
CA GLY A 68 0.39 7.67 4.84
C GLY A 68 1.28 6.58 5.44
N PHE A 69 0.91 6.04 6.59
CA PHE A 69 1.56 4.89 7.22
C PHE A 69 1.51 3.65 6.33
N SER A 70 0.33 3.29 5.83
CA SER A 70 0.12 2.14 4.94
C SER A 70 0.97 2.25 3.68
N TRP A 71 0.95 3.41 3.02
CA TRP A 71 1.74 3.66 1.82
C TRP A 71 3.24 3.59 2.09
N ALA A 72 3.71 4.23 3.16
CA ALA A 72 5.12 4.19 3.53
C ALA A 72 5.61 2.75 3.78
N CYS A 73 4.83 1.96 4.52
CA CYS A 73 5.16 0.55 4.77
C CYS A 73 5.17 -0.27 3.48
N LEU A 74 4.16 -0.10 2.63
CA LEU A 74 4.03 -0.85 1.39
C LEU A 74 5.17 -0.50 0.41
N TYR A 75 5.44 0.79 0.20
CA TYR A 75 6.47 1.26 -0.73
C TYR A 75 7.87 0.85 -0.29
N VAL A 76 8.25 1.17 0.95
CA VAL A 76 9.58 0.83 1.49
C VAL A 76 9.75 -0.69 1.53
N GLY A 77 8.72 -1.42 1.95
CA GLY A 77 8.75 -2.87 2.03
C GLY A 77 8.91 -3.51 0.66
N ALA A 78 8.14 -3.06 -0.33
CA ALA A 78 8.19 -3.58 -1.69
C ALA A 78 9.53 -3.25 -2.34
N LEU A 79 10.04 -2.02 -2.18
CA LEU A 79 11.32 -1.59 -2.72
C LEU A 79 12.46 -2.43 -2.13
N LYS A 80 12.48 -2.62 -0.81
CA LYS A 80 13.46 -3.46 -0.13
C LYS A 80 13.34 -4.92 -0.59
N PHE A 81 12.11 -5.44 -0.70
CA PHE A 81 11.87 -6.81 -1.16
C PHE A 81 12.39 -7.04 -2.58
N VAL A 82 12.09 -6.15 -3.55
CA VAL A 82 12.54 -6.36 -4.93
C VAL A 82 14.05 -6.17 -5.09
N THR A 83 14.66 -5.27 -4.31
CA THR A 83 16.11 -5.02 -4.41
C THR A 83 16.95 -6.07 -3.66
N GLU A 84 16.41 -6.70 -2.61
CA GLU A 84 17.09 -7.81 -1.90
C GLU A 84 17.04 -9.12 -2.71
N ASN A 85 15.97 -9.36 -3.47
CA ASN A 85 15.73 -10.62 -4.20
C ASN A 85 16.23 -10.59 -5.66
N ASN A 86 16.84 -9.50 -6.12
CA ASN A 86 17.34 -9.38 -7.49
C ASN A 86 18.79 -8.89 -7.49
N GLU A 87 19.61 -9.46 -8.38
CA GLU A 87 21.01 -9.07 -8.54
C GLU A 87 21.13 -7.63 -9.06
N ASP A 88 20.33 -7.27 -10.07
CA ASP A 88 20.21 -5.90 -10.57
C ASP A 88 19.14 -5.11 -9.81
N ARG A 89 19.58 -4.49 -8.72
CA ARG A 89 18.74 -3.65 -7.85
C ARG A 89 18.16 -2.44 -8.58
N SER A 90 18.91 -1.87 -9.53
CA SER A 90 18.49 -0.69 -10.27
C SER A 90 17.30 -1.02 -11.16
N THR A 91 17.42 -2.09 -11.95
CA THR A 91 16.35 -2.58 -12.81
C THR A 91 15.12 -3.01 -12.01
N ALA A 92 15.31 -3.74 -10.90
CA ALA A 92 14.20 -4.15 -10.03
C ALA A 92 13.43 -2.95 -9.45
N SER A 93 14.15 -1.94 -8.96
CA SER A 93 13.53 -0.71 -8.46
C SER A 93 12.82 0.08 -9.56
N GLY A 94 13.40 0.15 -10.77
CA GLY A 94 12.80 0.81 -11.93
C GLY A 94 11.51 0.13 -12.41
N LEU A 95 11.45 -1.21 -12.35
CA LEU A 95 10.23 -1.95 -12.66
C LEU A 95 9.14 -1.69 -11.60
N LEU A 96 9.51 -1.66 -10.32
CA LEU A 96 8.57 -1.34 -9.24
C LEU A 96 7.98 0.06 -9.43
N THR A 97 8.80 1.08 -9.68
CA THR A 97 8.30 2.46 -9.90
C THR A 97 7.43 2.55 -11.15
N SER A 98 7.75 1.79 -12.20
CA SER A 98 6.91 1.67 -13.40
C SER A 98 5.53 1.07 -13.08
N MET A 99 5.48 0.02 -12.26
CA MET A 99 4.22 -0.57 -11.81
C MET A 99 3.39 0.40 -10.97
N LEU A 100 4.03 1.18 -10.08
CA LEU A 100 3.34 2.21 -9.30
C LEU A 100 2.77 3.31 -10.19
N ALA A 101 3.51 3.76 -11.21
CA ALA A 101 3.04 4.75 -12.17
C ALA A 101 1.83 4.23 -12.97
N LEU A 102 1.91 3.00 -13.47
CA LEU A 102 0.78 2.34 -14.14
C LEU A 102 -0.45 2.24 -13.23
N SER A 103 -0.24 1.85 -11.97
CA SER A 103 -1.30 1.79 -10.96
C SER A 103 -1.96 3.15 -10.73
N GLY A 104 -1.18 4.23 -10.75
CA GLY A 104 -1.66 5.62 -10.62
C GLY A 104 -2.56 6.06 -11.79
N VAL A 105 -2.45 5.44 -12.96
CA VAL A 105 -3.31 5.70 -14.12
C VAL A 105 -4.53 4.78 -14.11
N ILE A 106 -4.32 3.49 -13.90
CA ILE A 106 -5.38 2.47 -13.97
C ILE A 106 -6.38 2.62 -12.80
N GLY A 107 -5.89 2.98 -11.60
CA GLY A 107 -6.73 3.13 -10.41
C GLY A 107 -7.90 4.11 -10.60
N PRO A 108 -7.65 5.38 -10.99
CA PRO A 108 -8.71 6.35 -11.26
C PRO A 108 -9.68 5.92 -12.37
N ILE A 109 -9.20 5.21 -13.41
CA ILE A 109 -10.05 4.70 -14.50
C ILE A 109 -11.04 3.66 -13.96
N ILE A 110 -10.56 2.71 -13.17
CA ILE A 110 -11.43 1.70 -12.53
C ILE A 110 -12.41 2.37 -11.57
N ALA A 111 -11.95 3.32 -10.75
CA ALA A 111 -12.80 4.05 -9.82
C ALA A 111 -13.92 4.82 -10.53
N ALA A 112 -13.60 5.49 -11.65
CA ALA A 112 -14.59 6.17 -12.48
C ALA A 112 -15.62 5.19 -13.09
N GLY A 113 -15.16 4.03 -13.56
CA GLY A 113 -16.04 2.96 -14.05
C GLY A 113 -17.02 2.45 -12.99
N ILE A 114 -16.52 2.20 -11.77
CA ILE A 114 -17.35 1.79 -10.63
C ILE A 114 -18.37 2.88 -10.29
N TYR A 115 -17.92 4.13 -10.22
CA TYR A 115 -18.78 5.28 -9.90
C TYR A 115 -19.92 5.47 -10.91
N SER A 116 -19.67 5.18 -12.18
CA SER A 116 -20.67 5.26 -13.26
C SER A 116 -21.85 4.29 -13.04
N ILE A 117 -21.58 3.11 -12.46
CA ILE A 117 -22.60 2.07 -12.21
C ILE A 117 -23.24 2.27 -10.83
N TRP A 118 -22.43 2.56 -9.81
CA TRP A 118 -22.88 2.79 -8.44
C TRP A 118 -22.39 4.16 -7.95
N PRO A 119 -23.22 5.20 -8.08
CA PRO A 119 -22.87 6.55 -7.65
C PRO A 119 -22.68 6.57 -6.13
N GLY A 120 -21.43 6.69 -5.70
CA GLY A 120 -21.08 6.69 -4.28
C GLY A 120 -19.61 6.39 -4.06
N TYR A 121 -19.11 6.80 -2.88
CA TYR A 121 -17.72 6.57 -2.50
C TYR A 121 -17.49 5.17 -1.91
N ALA A 122 -18.51 4.63 -1.23
CA ALA A 122 -18.43 3.33 -0.58
C ALA A 122 -18.12 2.16 -1.54
N PRO A 123 -18.72 2.04 -2.74
CA PRO A 123 -18.38 0.96 -3.68
C PRO A 123 -16.92 0.96 -4.11
N ILE A 124 -16.33 2.14 -4.34
CA ILE A 124 -14.92 2.29 -4.71
C ILE A 124 -14.02 1.83 -3.55
N MET A 125 -14.39 2.19 -2.32
CA MET A 125 -13.64 1.80 -1.12
C MET A 125 -13.72 0.31 -0.83
N PHE A 126 -14.90 -0.32 -0.94
CA PHE A 126 -15.02 -1.76 -0.80
C PHE A 126 -14.22 -2.52 -1.86
N PHE A 127 -14.19 -2.01 -3.10
CA PHE A 127 -13.32 -2.55 -4.14
C PHE A 127 -11.84 -2.45 -3.75
N ALA A 128 -11.40 -1.32 -3.20
CA ALA A 128 -10.02 -1.14 -2.72
C ALA A 128 -9.67 -2.10 -1.57
N VAL A 129 -10.60 -2.35 -0.63
CA VAL A 129 -10.44 -3.35 0.44
C VAL A 129 -10.25 -4.74 -0.16
N LEU A 130 -11.10 -5.14 -1.10
CA LEU A 130 -11.00 -6.45 -1.77
C LEU A 130 -9.66 -6.61 -2.48
N MET A 131 -9.21 -5.60 -3.23
CA MET A 131 -7.91 -5.63 -3.90
C MET A 131 -6.76 -5.73 -2.91
N SER A 132 -6.79 -4.98 -1.81
CA SER A 132 -5.76 -5.04 -0.77
C SER A 132 -5.67 -6.43 -0.11
N LEU A 133 -6.83 -7.05 0.17
CA LEU A 133 -6.90 -8.41 0.72
C LEU A 133 -6.42 -9.47 -0.27
N LEU A 134 -6.77 -9.34 -1.56
CA LEU A 134 -6.27 -10.22 -2.63
C LEU A 134 -4.75 -10.10 -2.77
N SER A 135 -4.21 -8.89 -2.80
CA SER A 135 -2.76 -8.65 -2.81
C SER A 135 -2.08 -9.27 -1.60
N PHE A 136 -2.69 -9.14 -0.41
CA PHE A 136 -2.18 -9.78 0.80
C PHE A 136 -2.15 -11.32 0.68
N GLY A 137 -3.24 -11.94 0.21
CA GLY A 137 -3.30 -13.39 0.02
C GLY A 137 -2.27 -13.91 -0.99
N ILE A 138 -2.11 -13.22 -2.13
CA ILE A 138 -1.11 -13.56 -3.14
C ILE A 138 0.30 -13.42 -2.58
N PHE A 139 0.59 -12.30 -1.91
CA PHE A 139 1.90 -12.04 -1.33
C PHE A 139 2.26 -13.08 -0.25
N TRP A 140 1.30 -13.41 0.63
CA TRP A 140 1.46 -14.43 1.66
C TRP A 140 1.75 -15.81 1.07
N TYR A 141 0.97 -16.23 0.05
CA TYR A 141 1.17 -17.51 -0.61
C TYR A 141 2.54 -17.61 -1.28
N ASN A 142 2.96 -16.57 -2.02
CA ASN A 142 4.24 -16.55 -2.71
C ASN A 142 5.43 -16.53 -1.74
N THR A 143 5.34 -15.77 -0.66
CA THR A 143 6.41 -15.71 0.35
C THR A 143 6.56 -17.00 1.14
N HIS A 144 5.46 -17.72 1.42
CA HIS A 144 5.51 -19.04 2.06
C HIS A 144 6.10 -20.10 1.14
N LYS A 145 5.71 -20.10 -0.14
CA LYS A 145 6.25 -21.02 -1.14
C LYS A 145 7.76 -20.85 -1.32
N GLN A 146 8.25 -19.61 -1.35
CA GLN A 146 9.69 -19.33 -1.46
C GLN A 146 10.44 -19.86 -0.23
N SER A 147 9.94 -19.61 0.98
CA SER A 147 10.55 -20.11 2.22
C SER A 147 10.60 -21.64 2.31
N TYR A 148 9.65 -22.35 1.68
CA TYR A 148 9.70 -23.81 1.58
C TYR A 148 10.82 -24.30 0.64
N ILE A 149 11.00 -23.67 -0.53
CA ILE A 149 12.03 -24.08 -1.50
C ILE A 149 13.44 -23.86 -0.94
N ASP A 150 13.69 -22.72 -0.28
CA ASP A 150 14.98 -22.41 0.33
C ASP A 150 15.37 -23.44 1.41
N SER A 151 14.38 -24.01 2.12
CA SER A 151 14.59 -25.05 3.14
C SER A 151 15.01 -26.40 2.56
N ILE A 152 14.60 -26.72 1.32
CA ILE A 152 14.97 -27.97 0.65
C ILE A 152 16.40 -27.88 0.12
N GLN A 153 16.78 -26.76 -0.50
CA GLN A 153 18.14 -26.56 -1.04
C GLN A 153 19.19 -26.56 0.08
N THR A 154 18.88 -26.05 1.27
CA THR A 154 19.79 -26.09 2.41
C THR A 154 19.96 -27.49 3.02
N THR A 155 18.99 -28.39 2.83
CA THR A 155 19.13 -29.81 3.24
C THR A 155 19.86 -30.69 2.22
N GLU A 156 19.93 -30.30 0.94
CA GLU A 156 20.57 -31.09 -0.13
C GLU A 156 22.07 -30.81 -0.32
N ILE A 157 22.63 -29.81 0.36
CA ILE A 157 24.07 -29.53 0.36
C ILE A 157 24.67 -30.11 1.64
N PRO A 158 25.22 -31.35 1.62
CA PRO A 158 26.04 -31.82 2.73
C PRO A 158 27.29 -30.95 2.81
N ALA A 159 27.62 -30.54 4.04
CA ALA A 159 28.83 -29.78 4.39
C ALA A 159 30.13 -30.50 3.98
#